data_AF-A0A942YMA4-F1
#
_entry.id   AF-A0A942YMA4-F1
#
_cell.length_a   1.000
_cell.length_b   1.000
_cell.length_c   1.000
_cell.angle_alpha   90.00
_cell.angle_beta   90.00
_cell.angle_gamma   90.00
#
_symmetry.space_group_name_H-M   'P 1'
#
loop_
_entity.id
_entity.type
_entity.pdbx_description
1 polymer ?
#
loop_
_entity_poly.entity_id
_entity_poly.type
_entity_poly.pdbx_seq_one_letter_code
_entity_poly.pdbx_strand_id
1 'polypeptide(L)'
;MIIIDIQVYTLKDFPELKTVEIMKDAWAKFMTPDKDTMKYWANMRRKFPDYQLCLLDGDKLVGVGNSIPLIWSGREDDLPASWTDTLIQGVENNEYDLVNTLSAVNIAIHTDYQKFGLSQKLLLEFKKLAKEKGLKRLIVPVRPSFKMDYPLQPFENYIHWKRADGEPFDPWIRTHWRLGAKIIKPIPKAFTVNGTISEWEEWTNMKFPESGSYVIKGALQPIEISIEQSRGVYYDPNVWMEYE
;
A
#
# COMPACT_ATOMS: atom_id res chain seq x y z
N MET A 1 -0.05 -17.68 26.62
CA MET A 1 -0.85 -17.13 25.52
C MET A 1 -1.06 -15.66 25.87
N ILE A 2 -0.37 -14.75 25.19
CA ILE A 2 -0.58 -13.30 25.44
C ILE A 2 -1.98 -13.00 24.93
N ILE A 3 -2.90 -12.65 25.82
CA ILE A 3 -4.22 -12.17 25.44
C ILE A 3 -3.97 -10.75 24.95
N ILE A 4 -4.09 -10.53 23.64
CA ILE A 4 -3.96 -9.22 23.03
C ILE A 4 -5.38 -8.62 22.99
N ASP A 5 -5.64 -7.58 23.79
CA ASP A 5 -6.93 -6.86 23.75
C ASP A 5 -6.83 -5.73 22.74
N ILE A 6 -7.05 -6.06 21.46
CA ILE A 6 -6.93 -5.08 20.38
C ILE A 6 -8.20 -4.26 20.24
N GLN A 7 -8.06 -2.97 20.54
CA GLN A 7 -9.09 -1.97 20.33
C GLN A 7 -8.84 -1.19 19.04
N VAL A 8 -9.93 -0.74 18.40
CA VAL A 8 -9.90 -0.01 17.13
C VAL A 8 -10.37 1.40 17.38
N TYR A 9 -9.56 2.36 16.98
CA TYR A 9 -9.86 3.80 17.06
C TYR A 9 -9.55 4.46 15.72
N THR A 10 -9.89 5.74 15.62
CA THR A 10 -9.51 6.59 14.49
C THR A 10 -8.60 7.73 14.96
N LEU A 11 -7.90 8.39 14.03
CA LEU A 11 -7.21 9.65 14.35
C LEU A 11 -8.16 10.79 14.72
N LYS A 12 -9.48 10.64 14.53
CA LYS A 12 -10.45 11.58 15.08
C LYS A 12 -10.61 11.39 16.59
N ASP A 13 -10.50 10.16 17.08
CA ASP A 13 -10.62 9.84 18.50
C ASP A 13 -9.35 10.22 19.27
N PHE A 14 -8.18 10.00 18.66
CA PHE A 14 -6.87 10.36 19.23
C PHE A 14 -5.98 11.11 18.21
N PRO A 15 -6.20 12.42 17.99
CA PRO A 15 -5.45 13.22 17.01
C PRO A 15 -3.94 13.29 17.27
N GLU A 16 -3.52 13.11 18.52
CA GLU A 16 -2.14 13.18 18.99
C GLU A 16 -1.32 11.90 18.77
N LEU A 17 -1.95 10.80 18.32
CA LEU A 17 -1.26 9.53 18.10
C LEU A 17 -0.13 9.66 17.07
N LYS A 18 1.09 9.33 17.51
CA LYS A 18 2.30 9.33 16.68
C LYS A 18 2.41 8.06 15.84
N THR A 19 1.54 7.94 14.83
CA THR A 19 1.53 6.79 13.91
C THR A 19 2.77 6.63 13.01
N VAL A 20 3.64 7.66 12.92
CA VAL A 20 4.80 7.67 12.02
C VAL A 20 5.82 6.59 12.39
N GLU A 21 5.94 6.25 13.67
CA GLU A 21 6.93 5.29 14.16
C GLU A 21 6.68 3.88 13.61
N ILE A 22 5.42 3.45 13.54
CA ILE A 22 5.05 2.15 12.94
C ILE A 22 5.31 2.11 11.43
N MET A 23 5.24 3.25 10.76
CA MET A 23 5.43 3.32 9.30
C MET A 23 6.90 3.29 8.88
N LYS A 24 7.84 3.68 9.76
CA LYS A 24 9.27 3.76 9.42
C LYS A 24 9.90 2.41 9.09
N ASP A 25 9.49 1.36 9.78
CA ASP A 25 10.06 0.02 9.61
C ASP A 25 9.33 -0.83 8.56
N ALA A 26 8.25 -0.30 7.97
CA ALA A 26 7.40 -1.05 7.04
C ALA A 26 7.95 -1.08 5.61
N TRP A 27 8.83 -0.15 5.23
CA TRP A 27 9.23 0.08 3.84
C TRP A 27 10.75 0.04 3.65
N ALA A 28 11.20 -0.41 2.47
CA ALA A 28 12.61 -0.36 2.09
C ALA A 28 13.09 1.10 1.97
N LYS A 29 14.38 1.36 2.22
CA LYS A 29 14.93 2.74 2.22
C LYS A 29 14.64 3.53 0.94
N PHE A 30 14.76 2.87 -0.22
CA PHE A 30 14.48 3.48 -1.52
C PHE A 30 12.98 3.77 -1.75
N MET A 31 12.08 3.20 -0.95
CA MET A 31 10.63 3.42 -1.03
C MET A 31 10.19 4.64 -0.20
N THR A 32 10.93 5.75 -0.32
CA THR A 32 10.61 7.00 0.39
C THR A 32 9.81 7.91 -0.55
N PRO A 33 8.55 8.26 -0.23
CA PRO A 33 7.75 9.15 -1.07
C PRO A 33 8.34 10.55 -1.18
N ASP A 34 8.16 11.18 -2.34
CA ASP A 34 8.57 12.57 -2.54
C ASP A 34 7.73 13.56 -1.72
N LYS A 35 8.17 14.83 -1.72
CA LYS A 35 7.52 15.90 -0.94
C LYS A 35 6.07 16.13 -1.35
N ASP A 36 5.75 15.99 -2.64
CA ASP A 36 4.41 16.24 -3.15
C ASP A 36 3.45 15.13 -2.73
N THR A 37 3.86 13.88 -2.84
CA THR A 37 3.13 12.72 -2.33
C THR A 37 2.92 12.83 -0.82
N MET A 38 3.96 13.22 -0.07
CA MET A 38 3.85 13.43 1.38
C MET A 38 2.94 14.61 1.77
N LYS A 39 2.85 15.65 0.94
CA LYS A 39 1.87 16.74 1.10
C LYS A 39 0.44 16.21 0.99
N TYR A 40 0.14 15.39 -0.02
CA TYR A 40 -1.20 14.79 -0.15
C TYR A 40 -1.48 13.77 0.96
N TRP A 41 -0.50 12.99 1.38
CA TRP A 41 -0.61 12.10 2.54
C TRP A 41 -0.99 12.86 3.83
N ALA A 42 -0.32 13.97 4.11
CA ALA A 42 -0.63 14.81 5.26
C ALA A 42 -2.04 15.43 5.15
N ASN A 43 -2.44 15.87 3.95
CA ASN A 43 -3.77 16.40 3.70
C ASN A 43 -4.87 15.35 3.87
N MET A 44 -4.67 14.12 3.39
CA MET A 44 -5.61 13.01 3.59
C MET A 44 -5.87 12.80 5.08
N ARG A 45 -4.79 12.70 5.88
CA ARG A 45 -4.90 12.48 7.33
C ARG A 45 -5.64 13.61 8.04
N ARG A 46 -5.42 14.86 7.62
CA ARG A 46 -6.07 16.04 8.19
C ARG A 46 -7.54 16.16 7.79
N LYS A 47 -7.87 15.87 6.52
CA LYS A 47 -9.24 15.99 5.99
C LYS A 47 -10.13 14.83 6.41
N PHE A 48 -9.57 13.63 6.55
CA PHE A 48 -10.30 12.39 6.77
C PHE A 48 -9.81 11.65 8.04
N PRO A 49 -9.76 12.30 9.22
CA PRO A 49 -9.20 11.69 10.43
C PRO A 49 -9.98 10.46 10.90
N ASP A 50 -11.28 10.40 10.60
CA ASP A 50 -12.19 9.28 10.85
C ASP A 50 -12.00 8.10 9.88
N TYR A 51 -11.19 8.26 8.83
CA TYR A 51 -10.80 7.19 7.89
C TYR A 51 -9.41 6.61 8.20
N GLN A 52 -8.75 7.11 9.24
CA GLN A 52 -7.40 6.70 9.63
C GLN A 52 -7.49 5.80 10.87
N LEU A 53 -7.53 4.50 10.64
CA LEU A 53 -7.69 3.49 11.68
C LEU A 53 -6.40 3.28 12.48
N CYS A 54 -6.53 3.12 13.78
CA CYS A 54 -5.47 2.84 14.74
C CYS A 54 -5.85 1.60 15.56
N LEU A 55 -4.94 0.64 15.66
CA LEU A 55 -5.07 -0.51 16.56
C LEU A 55 -4.24 -0.26 17.81
N LEU A 56 -4.89 -0.33 18.97
CA LEU A 56 -4.25 -0.19 20.27
C LEU A 56 -4.30 -1.50 21.06
N ASP A 57 -3.20 -1.84 21.71
CA ASP A 57 -3.10 -2.86 22.77
C ASP A 57 -2.82 -2.14 24.09
N GLY A 58 -3.86 -1.90 24.89
CA GLY A 58 -3.83 -0.88 25.94
C GLY A 58 -3.56 0.51 25.35
N ASP A 59 -2.49 1.18 25.78
CA ASP A 59 -2.06 2.48 25.24
C ASP A 59 -1.04 2.34 24.09
N LYS A 60 -0.61 1.11 23.77
CA LYS A 60 0.41 0.88 22.75
C LYS A 60 -0.24 0.85 21.37
N LEU A 61 0.22 1.73 20.47
CA LEU A 61 -0.12 1.64 19.06
C LEU A 61 0.58 0.44 18.43
N VAL A 62 -0.20 -0.48 17.86
CA VAL A 62 0.31 -1.75 17.30
C VAL A 62 -0.03 -1.93 15.82
N GLY A 63 -0.92 -1.11 15.28
CA GLY A 63 -1.25 -1.12 13.87
C GLY A 63 -1.90 0.17 13.40
N VAL A 64 -1.71 0.49 12.13
CA VAL A 64 -2.30 1.66 11.46
C VAL A 64 -2.85 1.22 10.12
N GLY A 65 -4.08 1.65 9.83
CA GLY A 65 -4.68 1.56 8.51
C GLY A 65 -5.02 2.95 8.02
N ASN A 66 -4.55 3.31 6.82
CA ASN A 66 -4.92 4.58 6.19
C ASN A 66 -5.80 4.32 4.98
N SER A 67 -6.88 5.08 4.88
CA SER A 67 -7.78 5.04 3.74
C SER A 67 -8.22 6.44 3.34
N ILE A 68 -8.67 6.56 2.09
CA ILE A 68 -9.17 7.79 1.52
C ILE A 68 -10.47 7.53 0.74
N PRO A 69 -11.53 8.33 0.97
CA PRO A 69 -12.72 8.28 0.14
C PRO A 69 -12.44 8.88 -1.24
N LEU A 70 -12.97 8.26 -2.30
CA LEU A 70 -12.88 8.77 -3.67
C LEU A 70 -14.13 8.41 -4.49
N ILE A 71 -14.24 9.05 -5.65
CA ILE A 71 -15.25 8.74 -6.67
C ILE A 71 -14.63 7.76 -7.66
N TRP A 72 -15.31 6.66 -7.92
CA TRP A 72 -14.90 5.72 -8.96
C TRP A 72 -16.12 5.21 -9.72
N SER A 73 -16.05 5.17 -11.06
CA SER A 73 -17.18 4.70 -11.86
C SER A 73 -17.39 3.18 -11.80
N GLY A 74 -16.39 2.43 -11.30
CA GLY A 74 -16.34 0.98 -11.35
C GLY A 74 -15.70 0.43 -12.63
N ARG A 75 -15.10 1.29 -13.47
CA ARG A 75 -14.38 0.87 -14.68
C ARG A 75 -12.89 0.72 -14.37
N GLU A 76 -12.21 -0.19 -15.05
CA GLU A 76 -10.77 -0.37 -14.79
C GLU A 76 -9.91 0.78 -15.37
N ASP A 77 -10.45 1.52 -16.34
CA ASP A 77 -9.76 2.59 -17.06
C ASP A 77 -9.65 3.89 -16.27
N ASP A 78 -10.54 4.11 -15.29
CA ASP A 78 -10.56 5.32 -14.45
C ASP A 78 -10.08 5.06 -13.01
N LEU A 79 -9.51 3.88 -12.76
CA LEU A 79 -8.76 3.64 -11.51
C LEU A 79 -7.48 4.49 -11.49
N PRO A 80 -7.07 5.00 -10.31
CA PRO A 80 -5.80 5.72 -10.17
C PRO A 80 -4.61 4.90 -10.67
N ALA A 81 -3.70 5.58 -11.36
CA ALA A 81 -2.51 4.97 -11.94
C ALA A 81 -1.34 4.83 -10.93
N SER A 82 -1.41 5.52 -9.79
CA SER A 82 -0.38 5.48 -8.75
C SER A 82 -0.95 5.76 -7.35
N TRP A 83 -0.12 5.56 -6.33
CA TRP A 83 -0.44 5.98 -4.96
C TRP A 83 -0.70 7.48 -4.89
N THR A 84 0.15 8.27 -5.56
CA THR A 84 0.04 9.73 -5.59
C THR A 84 -1.26 10.17 -6.25
N ASP A 85 -1.64 9.57 -7.39
CA ASP A 85 -2.91 9.85 -8.06
C ASP A 85 -4.11 9.51 -7.17
N THR A 86 -4.04 8.41 -6.41
CA THR A 86 -5.09 8.01 -5.46
C THR A 86 -5.27 9.07 -4.37
N LEU A 87 -4.16 9.57 -3.83
CA LEU A 87 -4.18 10.62 -2.81
C LEU A 87 -4.67 11.95 -3.36
N ILE A 88 -4.22 12.34 -4.56
CA ILE A 88 -4.67 13.56 -5.26
C ILE A 88 -6.18 13.49 -5.47
N GLN A 89 -6.67 12.41 -6.10
CA GLN A 89 -8.09 12.27 -6.41
C GLN A 89 -8.98 12.37 -5.18
N GLY A 90 -8.62 11.72 -4.07
CA GLY A 90 -9.41 11.79 -2.84
C GLY A 90 -9.25 13.12 -2.08
N VAL A 91 -8.06 13.73 -2.06
CA VAL A 91 -7.83 15.00 -1.34
C VAL A 91 -8.43 16.19 -2.08
N GLU A 92 -8.35 16.21 -3.41
CA GLU A 92 -8.82 17.33 -4.24
C GLU A 92 -10.29 17.22 -4.62
N ASN A 93 -10.93 16.08 -4.33
CA ASN A 93 -12.37 15.92 -4.56
C ASN A 93 -13.17 16.95 -3.74
N ASN A 94 -14.02 17.71 -4.44
CA ASN A 94 -14.99 18.63 -3.82
C ASN A 94 -16.45 18.15 -3.99
N GLU A 95 -16.67 17.05 -4.71
CA GLU A 95 -17.98 16.45 -4.94
C GLU A 95 -18.25 15.35 -3.90
N TYR A 96 -18.36 15.76 -2.62
CA TYR A 96 -18.47 14.82 -1.50
C TYR A 96 -19.70 13.90 -1.59
N ASP A 97 -20.81 14.40 -2.14
CA ASP A 97 -22.06 13.62 -2.30
C ASP A 97 -21.96 12.50 -3.33
N LEU A 98 -20.94 12.54 -4.21
CA LEU A 98 -20.72 11.53 -5.23
C LEU A 98 -19.70 10.45 -4.83
N VAL A 99 -19.02 10.64 -3.69
CA VAL A 99 -18.06 9.67 -3.16
C VAL A 99 -18.76 8.34 -2.94
N ASN A 100 -18.22 7.29 -3.54
CA ASN A 100 -18.85 5.97 -3.54
C ASN A 100 -17.87 4.83 -3.22
N THR A 101 -16.59 5.12 -3.09
CA THR A 101 -15.53 4.12 -2.96
C THR A 101 -14.56 4.51 -1.86
N LEU A 102 -14.18 3.53 -1.05
CA LEU A 102 -13.08 3.65 -0.11
C LEU A 102 -11.81 3.06 -0.72
N SER A 103 -10.70 3.78 -0.72
CA SER A 103 -9.40 3.22 -1.07
C SER A 103 -8.55 3.04 0.19
N ALA A 104 -8.25 1.80 0.58
CA ALA A 104 -7.32 1.55 1.69
C ALA A 104 -5.89 1.55 1.14
N VAL A 105 -5.16 2.64 1.42
CA VAL A 105 -3.86 2.92 0.79
C VAL A 105 -2.67 2.39 1.58
N ASN A 106 -2.84 2.08 2.87
CA ASN A 106 -1.76 1.57 3.71
C ASN A 106 -2.28 0.71 4.86
N ILE A 107 -1.52 -0.35 5.18
CA ILE A 107 -1.62 -1.13 6.40
C ILE A 107 -0.20 -1.33 6.93
N ALA A 108 0.06 -0.88 8.16
CA ALA A 108 1.33 -1.09 8.83
C ALA A 108 1.09 -1.69 10.21
N ILE A 109 1.83 -2.76 10.56
CA ILE A 109 1.72 -3.47 11.82
C ILE A 109 3.08 -3.44 12.52
N HIS A 110 3.07 -3.12 13.81
CA HIS A 110 4.26 -3.13 14.65
C HIS A 110 4.95 -4.51 14.57
N THR A 111 6.27 -4.55 14.45
CA THR A 111 7.06 -5.77 14.21
C THR A 111 6.74 -6.90 15.18
N ASP A 112 6.69 -6.60 16.49
CA ASP A 112 6.34 -7.58 17.53
C ASP A 112 4.90 -8.13 17.45
N TYR A 113 4.02 -7.47 16.69
CA TYR A 113 2.61 -7.82 16.53
C TYR A 113 2.28 -8.39 15.14
N GLN A 114 3.30 -8.65 14.32
CA GLN A 114 3.11 -9.34 13.05
C GLN A 114 2.70 -10.79 13.30
N LYS A 115 2.02 -11.40 12.31
CA LYS A 115 1.52 -12.79 12.34
C LYS A 115 0.37 -13.06 13.34
N PHE A 116 -0.13 -12.06 14.06
CA PHE A 116 -1.33 -12.16 14.91
C PHE A 116 -2.64 -11.80 14.19
N GLY A 117 -2.65 -11.74 12.85
CA GLY A 117 -3.86 -11.46 12.07
C GLY A 117 -4.32 -10.00 12.07
N LEU A 118 -3.52 -9.06 12.59
CA LEU A 118 -3.91 -7.65 12.70
C LEU A 118 -4.17 -6.97 11.34
N SER A 119 -3.44 -7.36 10.29
CA SER A 119 -3.71 -6.87 8.93
C SER A 119 -5.09 -7.31 8.43
N GLN A 120 -5.52 -8.54 8.74
CA GLN A 120 -6.86 -9.03 8.42
C GLN A 120 -7.92 -8.27 9.23
N LYS A 121 -7.65 -7.98 10.50
CA LYS A 121 -8.53 -7.13 11.32
C LYS A 121 -8.70 -5.75 10.68
N LEU A 122 -7.63 -5.06 10.30
CA LEU A 122 -7.72 -3.76 9.61
C LEU A 122 -8.52 -3.82 8.31
N LEU A 123 -8.38 -4.88 7.50
CA LEU A 123 -9.19 -5.07 6.30
C LEU A 123 -10.68 -5.20 6.62
N LEU A 124 -11.03 -5.96 7.66
CA LEU A 124 -12.43 -6.06 8.12
C LEU A 124 -12.97 -4.73 8.64
N GLU A 125 -12.15 -3.97 9.37
CA GLU A 125 -12.53 -2.62 9.83
C GLU A 125 -12.70 -1.64 8.66
N PHE A 126 -11.89 -1.72 7.59
CA PHE A 126 -12.13 -0.93 6.38
C PHE A 126 -13.45 -1.30 5.68
N LYS A 127 -13.80 -2.60 5.61
CA LYS A 127 -15.11 -3.02 5.08
C LYS A 127 -16.26 -2.46 5.93
N LYS A 128 -16.11 -2.50 7.25
CA LYS A 128 -17.08 -1.91 8.19
C LYS A 128 -17.19 -0.39 8.00
N LEU A 129 -16.06 0.31 7.93
CA LEU A 129 -16.00 1.75 7.71
C LEU A 129 -16.68 2.14 6.38
N ALA A 130 -16.38 1.43 5.28
CA ALA A 130 -17.01 1.68 3.98
C ALA A 130 -18.55 1.58 4.10
N LYS A 131 -19.05 0.53 4.75
CA LYS A 131 -20.49 0.34 4.99
C LYS A 131 -21.09 1.45 5.85
N GLU A 132 -20.43 1.84 6.94
CA GLU A 132 -20.88 2.90 7.86
C GLU A 132 -20.93 4.27 7.17
N LYS A 133 -20.03 4.51 6.21
CA LYS A 133 -19.98 5.72 5.39
C LYS A 133 -20.88 5.68 4.16
N GLY A 134 -21.63 4.58 3.96
CA GLY A 134 -22.51 4.43 2.79
C GLY A 134 -21.76 4.24 1.46
N LEU A 135 -20.47 3.89 1.53
CA LEU A 135 -19.64 3.65 0.35
C LEU A 135 -19.94 2.25 -0.20
N LYS A 136 -20.07 2.16 -1.52
CA LYS A 136 -20.50 0.95 -2.24
C LYS A 136 -19.37 -0.02 -2.50
N ARG A 137 -18.12 0.46 -2.46
CA ARG A 137 -16.93 -0.30 -2.89
C ARG A 137 -15.77 -0.04 -1.95
N LEU A 138 -14.90 -1.03 -1.79
CA LEU A 138 -13.59 -0.89 -1.16
C LEU A 138 -12.53 -1.41 -2.13
N ILE A 139 -11.54 -0.59 -2.47
CA ILE A 139 -10.41 -0.97 -3.31
C ILE A 139 -9.10 -0.87 -2.53
N VAL A 140 -8.14 -1.73 -2.87
CA VAL A 140 -6.82 -1.77 -2.25
C VAL A 140 -5.74 -1.96 -3.31
N PRO A 141 -4.69 -1.11 -3.36
CA PRO A 141 -3.56 -1.31 -4.25
C PRO A 141 -2.58 -2.29 -3.59
N VAL A 142 -2.77 -3.58 -3.82
CA VAL A 142 -2.02 -4.66 -3.16
C VAL A 142 -0.61 -4.75 -3.74
N ARG A 143 0.40 -4.55 -2.89
CA ARG A 143 1.82 -4.84 -3.18
C ARG A 143 2.14 -6.28 -2.75
N PRO A 144 2.31 -7.24 -3.67
CA PRO A 144 2.45 -8.66 -3.31
C PRO A 144 3.73 -8.94 -2.50
N SER A 145 3.63 -9.71 -1.42
CA SER A 145 4.76 -9.89 -0.48
C SER A 145 5.85 -10.83 -0.97
N PHE A 146 5.50 -11.85 -1.75
CA PHE A 146 6.46 -12.85 -2.25
C PHE A 146 7.03 -12.47 -3.62
N LYS A 147 6.52 -11.42 -4.28
CA LYS A 147 6.99 -11.05 -5.64
C LYS A 147 8.48 -10.68 -5.67
N MET A 148 9.02 -10.18 -4.56
CA MET A 148 10.44 -9.88 -4.41
C MET A 148 11.36 -11.11 -4.52
N ASP A 149 10.84 -12.32 -4.29
CA ASP A 149 11.58 -13.58 -4.48
C ASP A 149 11.55 -14.05 -5.94
N TYR A 150 10.68 -13.45 -6.77
CA TYR A 150 10.50 -13.76 -8.20
C TYR A 150 10.63 -12.50 -9.07
N PRO A 151 11.68 -11.66 -8.92
CA PRO A 151 11.72 -10.34 -9.52
C PRO A 151 11.74 -10.38 -11.05
N LEU A 152 12.30 -11.43 -11.66
CA LEU A 152 12.39 -11.59 -13.12
C LEU A 152 11.09 -12.08 -13.78
N GLN A 153 10.13 -12.55 -13.00
CA GLN A 153 8.87 -13.05 -13.54
C GLN A 153 7.94 -11.86 -13.85
N PRO A 154 7.27 -11.82 -15.01
CA PRO A 154 6.34 -10.74 -15.35
C PRO A 154 5.27 -10.58 -14.27
N PHE A 155 5.04 -9.33 -13.86
CA PHE A 155 4.15 -9.03 -12.74
C PHE A 155 2.71 -9.47 -13.03
N GLU A 156 2.24 -9.25 -14.25
CA GLU A 156 0.93 -9.61 -14.77
C GLU A 156 0.68 -11.11 -14.70
N ASN A 157 1.71 -11.92 -14.93
CA ASN A 157 1.61 -13.37 -14.79
C ASN A 157 1.61 -13.77 -13.31
N TYR A 158 2.51 -13.18 -12.52
CA TYR A 158 2.70 -13.51 -11.11
C TYR A 158 1.43 -13.33 -10.27
N ILE A 159 0.69 -12.23 -10.47
CA ILE A 159 -0.53 -11.95 -9.69
C ILE A 159 -1.63 -13.01 -9.88
N HIS A 160 -1.53 -13.84 -10.92
CA HIS A 160 -2.45 -14.94 -11.21
C HIS A 160 -1.89 -16.32 -10.88
N TRP A 161 -0.67 -16.42 -10.34
CA TRP A 161 -0.12 -17.69 -9.88
C TRP A 161 -0.98 -18.28 -8.77
N LYS A 162 -1.10 -19.60 -8.78
CA LYS A 162 -1.92 -20.36 -7.82
C LYS A 162 -1.12 -21.48 -7.18
N ARG A 163 -1.50 -21.83 -5.95
CA ARG A 163 -1.06 -23.06 -5.29
C ARG A 163 -1.84 -24.25 -5.82
N ALA A 164 -1.42 -25.46 -5.44
CA ALA A 164 -2.10 -26.71 -5.79
C ALA A 164 -3.55 -26.78 -5.28
N ASP A 165 -3.88 -26.05 -4.20
CA ASP A 165 -5.24 -25.92 -3.65
C ASP A 165 -6.12 -24.91 -4.41
N GLY A 166 -5.59 -24.26 -5.46
CA GLY A 166 -6.30 -23.29 -6.30
C GLY A 166 -6.31 -21.86 -5.75
N GLU A 167 -5.81 -21.62 -4.54
CA GLU A 167 -5.73 -20.27 -3.97
C GLU A 167 -4.58 -19.45 -4.57
N PRO A 168 -4.62 -18.11 -4.53
CA PRO A 168 -3.53 -17.27 -4.99
C PRO A 168 -2.20 -17.67 -4.32
N PHE A 169 -1.13 -17.68 -5.11
CA PHE A 169 0.20 -18.06 -4.67
C PHE A 169 0.76 -17.10 -3.61
N ASP A 170 0.65 -15.80 -3.88
CA ASP A 170 1.13 -14.75 -2.98
C ASP A 170 0.27 -14.68 -1.70
N PRO A 171 0.87 -14.69 -0.50
CA PRO A 171 0.13 -14.70 0.76
C PRO A 171 -0.70 -13.44 1.01
N TRP A 172 -0.26 -12.28 0.50
CA TRP A 172 -0.97 -11.03 0.70
C TRP A 172 -2.16 -10.93 -0.25
N ILE A 173 -1.98 -11.28 -1.53
CA ILE A 173 -3.11 -11.43 -2.48
C ILE A 173 -4.12 -12.47 -1.94
N ARG A 174 -3.63 -13.62 -1.45
CA ARG A 174 -4.47 -14.67 -0.87
C ARG A 174 -5.28 -14.19 0.33
N THR A 175 -4.70 -13.34 1.18
CA THR A 175 -5.41 -12.75 2.32
C THR A 175 -6.60 -11.91 1.87
N HIS A 176 -6.42 -11.05 0.87
CA HIS A 176 -7.49 -10.27 0.26
C HIS A 176 -8.55 -11.16 -0.39
N TRP A 177 -8.12 -12.14 -1.17
CA TRP A 177 -8.99 -13.09 -1.87
C TRP A 177 -9.89 -13.87 -0.90
N ARG A 178 -9.33 -14.39 0.20
CA ARG A 178 -10.09 -15.10 1.25
C ARG A 178 -11.15 -14.22 1.93
N LEU A 179 -10.94 -12.91 1.94
CA LEU A 179 -11.88 -11.91 2.48
C LEU A 179 -12.89 -11.42 1.43
N GLY A 180 -12.93 -12.07 0.26
CA GLY A 180 -13.89 -11.85 -0.81
C GLY A 180 -13.43 -10.88 -1.91
N ALA A 181 -12.18 -10.40 -1.87
CA ALA A 181 -11.71 -9.48 -2.90
C ALA A 181 -11.37 -10.17 -4.22
N LYS A 182 -11.58 -9.45 -5.32
CA LYS A 182 -11.22 -9.87 -6.68
C LYS A 182 -10.07 -9.01 -7.20
N ILE A 183 -9.20 -9.61 -8.00
CA ILE A 183 -8.20 -8.86 -8.77
C ILE A 183 -8.91 -8.09 -9.87
N ILE A 184 -8.59 -6.81 -10.01
CA ILE A 184 -9.12 -5.93 -11.06
C ILE A 184 -8.06 -5.71 -12.12
N LYS A 185 -7.01 -4.94 -11.81
CA LYS A 185 -6.03 -4.50 -12.80
C LYS A 185 -4.64 -4.29 -12.18
N PRO A 186 -3.54 -4.65 -12.86
CA PRO A 186 -2.19 -4.29 -12.43
C PRO A 186 -1.97 -2.78 -12.48
N ILE A 187 -1.09 -2.29 -11.60
CA ILE A 187 -0.66 -0.90 -11.49
C ILE A 187 0.85 -0.89 -11.72
N PRO A 188 1.34 -0.80 -12.97
CA PRO A 188 2.77 -1.01 -13.27
C PRO A 188 3.72 -0.01 -12.63
N LYS A 189 3.20 1.20 -12.31
CA LYS A 189 3.95 2.31 -11.72
C LYS A 189 3.22 2.83 -10.48
N ALA A 190 2.77 1.91 -9.61
CA ALA A 190 2.06 2.26 -8.40
C ALA A 190 2.85 3.25 -7.54
N PHE A 191 4.17 3.06 -7.51
CA PHE A 191 5.12 3.99 -6.95
C PHE A 191 6.37 4.07 -7.84
N THR A 192 6.94 5.27 -8.01
CA THR A 192 8.15 5.46 -8.82
C THR A 192 9.27 6.03 -7.96
N VAL A 193 10.43 5.37 -8.00
CA VAL A 193 11.64 5.83 -7.33
C VAL A 193 12.63 6.30 -8.38
N ASN A 194 13.04 7.55 -8.24
CA ASN A 194 14.15 8.12 -9.01
C ASN A 194 15.29 8.41 -8.03
N GLY A 195 16.51 8.14 -8.46
CA GLY A 195 17.70 8.46 -7.68
C GLY A 195 18.92 8.54 -8.58
N THR A 196 19.91 9.28 -8.14
CA THR A 196 21.27 9.21 -8.66
C THR A 196 21.87 7.84 -8.40
N ILE A 197 22.93 7.48 -9.14
CA ILE A 197 23.64 6.22 -8.87
C ILE A 197 24.12 6.17 -7.41
N SER A 198 24.67 7.26 -6.89
CA SER A 198 25.14 7.32 -5.49
C SER A 198 24.05 7.03 -4.47
N GLU A 199 22.85 7.57 -4.67
CA GLU A 199 21.70 7.29 -3.80
C GLU A 199 21.29 5.82 -3.88
N TRP A 200 21.25 5.25 -5.09
CA TRP A 200 20.98 3.82 -5.27
C TRP A 200 22.02 2.95 -4.58
N GLU A 201 23.31 3.28 -4.68
CA GLU A 201 24.39 2.57 -3.98
C GLU A 201 24.21 2.64 -2.46
N GLU A 202 23.83 3.80 -1.92
CA GLU A 202 23.54 3.98 -0.49
C GLU A 202 22.32 3.15 -0.04
N TRP A 203 21.22 3.20 -0.81
CA TRP A 203 19.99 2.51 -0.44
C TRP A 203 20.11 0.99 -0.52
N THR A 204 20.88 0.49 -1.48
CA THR A 204 20.98 -0.95 -1.78
C THR A 204 22.23 -1.62 -1.23
N ASN A 205 23.25 -0.84 -0.86
CA ASN A 205 24.59 -1.31 -0.56
C ASN A 205 25.20 -2.16 -1.70
N MET A 206 24.86 -1.81 -2.95
CA MET A 206 25.39 -2.40 -4.18
C MET A 206 26.21 -1.37 -4.94
N LYS A 207 27.01 -1.83 -5.90
CA LYS A 207 27.69 -0.99 -6.88
C LYS A 207 27.06 -1.18 -8.25
N PHE A 208 26.99 -0.11 -9.02
CA PHE A 208 26.40 -0.13 -10.36
C PHE A 208 27.43 0.38 -11.38
N PRO A 209 28.40 -0.45 -11.78
CA PRO A 209 29.46 -0.04 -12.71
C PRO A 209 28.99 0.04 -14.18
N GLU A 210 27.86 -0.59 -14.51
CA GLU A 210 27.33 -0.67 -15.87
C GLU A 210 25.85 -0.27 -15.94
N SER A 211 25.41 0.20 -17.10
CA SER A 211 23.98 0.47 -17.35
C SER A 211 23.22 -0.84 -17.57
N GLY A 212 21.94 -0.88 -17.17
CA GLY A 212 21.06 -2.02 -17.39
C GLY A 212 20.19 -2.35 -16.19
N SER A 213 19.57 -3.52 -16.25
CA SER A 213 18.63 -4.00 -15.24
C SER A 213 19.35 -4.69 -14.07
N TYR A 214 19.04 -4.28 -12.84
CA TYR A 214 19.58 -4.88 -11.62
C TYR A 214 18.47 -5.41 -10.71
N VAL A 215 18.65 -6.64 -10.22
CA VAL A 215 17.82 -7.19 -9.14
C VAL A 215 18.36 -6.71 -7.81
N ILE A 216 17.53 -6.00 -7.04
CA ILE A 216 17.88 -5.50 -5.72
C ILE A 216 16.95 -6.09 -4.66
N LYS A 217 17.44 -6.19 -3.42
CA LYS A 217 16.64 -6.70 -2.30
C LYS A 217 15.44 -5.78 -2.04
N GLY A 218 14.24 -6.38 -2.01
CA GLY A 218 12.99 -5.70 -1.67
C GLY A 218 12.23 -5.10 -2.86
N ALA A 219 12.86 -4.99 -4.02
CA ALA A 219 12.17 -4.62 -5.26
C ALA A 219 11.40 -5.82 -5.81
N LEU A 220 10.23 -5.57 -6.40
CA LEU A 220 9.36 -6.58 -6.99
C LEU A 220 9.72 -6.90 -8.44
N GLN A 221 10.52 -6.05 -9.08
CA GLN A 221 11.05 -6.22 -10.42
C GLN A 221 12.40 -5.50 -10.52
N PRO A 222 13.22 -5.76 -11.55
CA PRO A 222 14.50 -5.08 -11.70
C PRO A 222 14.36 -3.56 -11.72
N ILE A 223 15.38 -2.89 -11.19
CA ILE A 223 15.57 -1.44 -11.39
C ILE A 223 16.38 -1.22 -12.67
N GLU A 224 16.25 -0.06 -13.29
CA GLU A 224 17.04 0.33 -14.46
C GLU A 224 18.09 1.36 -14.06
N ILE A 225 19.36 1.08 -14.34
CA ILE A 225 20.49 2.01 -14.15
C ILE A 225 20.97 2.54 -15.50
N SER A 226 21.22 3.85 -15.58
CA SER A 226 21.88 4.51 -16.71
C SER A 226 23.09 5.29 -16.22
N ILE A 227 24.29 4.84 -16.60
CA ILE A 227 25.56 5.53 -16.33
C ILE A 227 25.63 6.86 -17.08
N GLU A 228 25.24 6.86 -18.36
CA GLU A 228 25.22 8.05 -19.20
C GLU A 228 24.39 9.19 -18.58
N GLN A 229 23.25 8.84 -17.99
CA GLN A 229 22.33 9.81 -17.38
C GLN A 229 22.56 9.96 -15.87
N SER A 230 23.56 9.28 -15.30
CA SER A 230 23.89 9.26 -13.87
C SER A 230 22.69 9.02 -12.96
N ARG A 231 21.76 8.15 -13.38
CA ARG A 231 20.49 7.91 -12.69
C ARG A 231 20.07 6.45 -12.69
N GLY A 232 19.29 6.07 -11.69
CA GLY A 232 18.52 4.84 -11.65
C GLY A 232 17.04 5.12 -11.46
N VAL A 233 16.20 4.26 -12.01
CA VAL A 233 14.75 4.31 -11.85
C VAL A 233 14.20 2.96 -11.50
N TYR A 234 13.25 2.96 -10.58
CA TYR A 234 12.47 1.80 -10.23
C TYR A 234 10.99 2.14 -10.31
N TYR A 235 10.23 1.28 -10.98
CA TYR A 235 8.78 1.31 -10.99
C TYR A 235 8.31 0.17 -10.09
N ASP A 236 7.71 0.48 -8.94
CA ASP A 236 7.14 -0.52 -8.02
C ASP A 236 5.71 -0.86 -8.45
N PRO A 237 5.43 -2.12 -8.84
CA PRO A 237 4.12 -2.54 -9.28
C PRO A 237 3.22 -3.00 -8.14
N ASN A 238 1.94 -2.63 -8.19
CA ASN A 238 0.88 -3.17 -7.34
C ASN A 238 -0.24 -3.77 -8.20
N VAL A 239 -1.27 -4.34 -7.57
CA VAL A 239 -2.50 -4.77 -8.24
C VAL A 239 -3.72 -4.23 -7.49
N TRP A 240 -4.65 -3.61 -8.20
CA TRP A 240 -5.93 -3.23 -7.62
C TRP A 240 -6.74 -4.48 -7.30
N MET A 241 -7.16 -4.60 -6.04
CA MET A 241 -8.14 -5.58 -5.61
C MET A 241 -9.38 -4.89 -5.05
N GLU A 242 -10.56 -5.37 -5.42
CA GLU A 242 -11.84 -4.81 -5.03
C GLU A 242 -12.63 -5.76 -4.13
N TYR A 243 -13.25 -5.20 -3.11
CA TYR A 243 -14.31 -5.81 -2.32
C TYR A 243 -15.66 -5.20 -2.72
N GLU A 244 -16.62 -6.07 -2.99
CA GLU A 244 -18.06 -5.75 -3.11
C GLU A 244 -18.73 -5.69 -1.72
#